data_AF-A0A513QRL7-F1
#
_entry.id   AF-A0A513QRL7-F1
#
_cell.length_a   1.000
_cell.length_b   1.000
_cell.length_c   1.000
_cell.angle_alpha   90.00
_cell.angle_beta   90.00
_cell.angle_gamma   90.00
#
_symmetry.space_group_name_H-M   'P 1'
#
loop_
_entity.id
_entity.type
_entity.pdbx_description
1 polymer ?
#
loop_
_entity_poly.entity_id
_entity_poly.type
_entity_poly.pdbx_seq_one_letter_code
_entity_poly.pdbx_strand_id
1 'polypeptide(L)'
;THLTAQALRHALMRMHGGFSHEQKPSTLWLQGQSLVMLSLVLDEHREDASCLSCHFNPMERQKLLRAKDLLLADLTQAPGVAELARESGLSVLKIKRGFRVLFNNSVYGLFQAERMQE
;
A
#
# COMPACT_ATOMS: atom_id res chain seq x y z
N THR A 1 -26.71 17.53 -1.56
CA THR A 1 -25.72 16.65 -2.21
C THR A 1 -26.07 16.28 -3.66
N HIS A 2 -27.35 16.23 -4.04
CA HIS A 2 -27.78 15.97 -5.43
C HIS A 2 -27.39 17.07 -6.44
N LEU A 3 -27.44 18.35 -6.04
CA LEU A 3 -27.16 19.48 -6.94
C LEU A 3 -25.69 19.58 -7.36
N THR A 4 -24.75 19.25 -6.47
CA THR A 4 -23.31 19.23 -6.79
C THR A 4 -22.94 18.06 -7.70
N ALA A 5 -23.54 16.89 -7.47
CA ALA A 5 -23.37 15.73 -8.35
C ALA A 5 -23.95 15.97 -9.75
N GLN A 6 -25.10 16.66 -9.84
CA GLN A 6 -25.73 16.98 -11.11
C GLN A 6 -25.00 18.09 -11.87
N ALA A 7 -24.46 19.09 -11.17
CA ALA A 7 -23.60 20.12 -11.76
C ALA A 7 -22.25 19.55 -12.25
N LEU A 8 -21.64 18.63 -11.49
CA LEU A 8 -20.43 17.93 -11.89
C LEU A 8 -20.67 17.03 -13.10
N ARG A 9 -21.79 16.29 -13.12
CA ARG A 9 -22.22 15.49 -14.28
C ARG A 9 -22.49 16.38 -15.49
N HIS A 10 -23.12 17.54 -15.32
CA HIS A 10 -23.33 18.49 -16.40
C HIS A 10 -22.02 19.09 -16.91
N ALA A 11 -21.07 19.42 -16.02
CA ALA A 11 -19.76 19.93 -16.40
C ALA A 11 -18.94 18.88 -17.17
N LEU A 12 -18.95 17.62 -16.72
CA LEU A 12 -18.30 16.51 -17.42
C LEU A 12 -18.96 16.22 -18.77
N MET A 13 -20.29 16.23 -18.85
CA MET A 13 -21.03 16.06 -20.09
C MET A 13 -20.87 17.24 -21.05
N ARG A 14 -20.61 18.46 -20.57
CA ARG A 14 -20.32 19.64 -21.42
C ARG A 14 -18.89 19.64 -21.95
N MET A 15 -17.94 19.03 -21.22
CA MET A 15 -16.60 18.76 -21.76
C MET A 15 -16.57 17.59 -22.75
N HIS A 16 -17.51 16.63 -22.64
CA HIS A 16 -17.65 15.52 -23.60
C HIS A 16 -18.63 15.80 -24.76
N GLY A 17 -19.55 16.76 -24.60
CA GLY A 17 -20.60 17.09 -25.56
C GLY A 17 -20.17 17.96 -26.74
N GLY A 18 -18.88 17.95 -27.07
CA GLY A 18 -18.30 18.60 -28.24
C GLY A 18 -17.50 17.66 -29.14
N PHE A 19 -17.60 16.34 -28.95
CA PHE A 19 -16.93 15.36 -29.80
C PHE A 19 -17.88 14.79 -30.86
N SER A 20 -18.41 15.68 -31.70
CA SER A 20 -18.94 15.31 -33.03
C SER A 20 -17.97 15.78 -34.09
N HIS A 21 -16.82 15.11 -34.19
CA HIS A 21 -16.04 14.92 -35.42
C HIS A 21 -14.85 14.03 -35.06
N GLU A 22 -14.49 13.14 -35.97
CA GLU A 22 -13.31 12.28 -35.98
C GLU A 22 -12.02 13.12 -35.78
N GLN A 23 -11.71 13.50 -34.56
CA GLN A 23 -10.49 14.24 -34.21
C GLN A 23 -9.71 13.39 -33.23
N LYS A 24 -8.55 12.93 -33.70
CA LYS A 24 -7.56 12.25 -32.87
C LYS A 24 -7.28 13.14 -31.65
N PRO A 25 -7.51 12.67 -30.41
CA PRO A 25 -7.27 13.47 -29.23
C PRO A 25 -5.84 14.01 -29.26
N SER A 26 -5.66 15.28 -28.87
CA SER A 26 -4.35 15.90 -28.90
C SER A 26 -3.36 15.06 -28.08
N THR A 27 -2.13 14.97 -28.57
CA THR A 27 -1.06 14.23 -27.87
C THR A 27 -0.88 14.70 -26.44
N LEU A 28 -1.03 16.01 -26.20
CA LEU A 28 -1.01 16.61 -24.86
C LEU A 28 -2.17 16.14 -23.97
N TRP A 29 -3.38 15.99 -24.52
CA TRP A 29 -4.52 15.49 -23.75
C TRP A 29 -4.34 14.03 -23.35
N LEU A 30 -3.85 13.18 -24.26
CA LEU A 30 -3.50 11.79 -23.95
C LEU A 30 -2.38 11.70 -22.90
N GLN A 31 -1.35 12.55 -22.99
CA GLN A 31 -0.29 12.63 -22.00
C GLN A 31 -0.84 13.03 -20.63
N GLY A 32 -1.69 14.06 -20.57
CA GLY A 32 -2.37 14.46 -19.34
C GLY A 32 -3.20 13.34 -18.73
N GLN A 33 -3.99 12.65 -19.55
CA GLN A 33 -4.79 11.51 -19.11
C GLN A 33 -3.92 10.35 -18.57
N SER A 34 -2.79 10.07 -19.22
CA SER A 34 -1.84 9.05 -18.76
C SER A 34 -1.18 9.42 -17.42
N LEU A 35 -0.87 10.70 -17.19
CA LEU A 35 -0.35 11.18 -15.91
C LEU A 35 -1.37 11.06 -14.80
N VAL A 36 -2.66 11.32 -15.07
CA VAL A 36 -3.73 11.11 -14.08
C VAL A 36 -3.84 9.63 -13.72
N MET A 37 -3.89 8.74 -14.72
CA MET A 37 -3.92 7.29 -14.47
C MET A 37 -2.69 6.82 -13.69
N LEU A 38 -1.50 7.27 -14.07
CA LEU A 38 -0.27 6.98 -13.34
C LEU A 38 -0.33 7.48 -11.90
N SER A 39 -0.86 8.69 -11.68
CA SER A 39 -0.98 9.26 -10.33
C SER A 39 -1.91 8.44 -9.44
N LEU A 40 -3.01 7.90 -9.98
CA LEU A 40 -3.94 7.05 -9.25
C LEU A 40 -3.27 5.71 -8.85
N VAL A 41 -2.55 5.09 -9.79
CA VAL A 41 -1.78 3.86 -9.51
C VAL A 41 -0.68 4.12 -8.47
N LEU A 42 0.01 5.25 -8.59
CA LEU A 42 1.07 5.62 -7.65
C LEU A 42 0.51 5.96 -6.26
N ASP A 43 -0.68 6.54 -6.15
CA ASP A 43 -1.30 6.86 -4.85
C ASP A 43 -1.71 5.59 -4.11
N GLU A 44 -2.21 4.57 -4.82
CA GLU A 44 -2.47 3.23 -4.27
C GLU A 44 -1.18 2.58 -3.74
N HIS A 45 -0.07 2.78 -4.45
CA HIS A 45 1.25 2.28 -4.05
C HIS A 45 2.03 3.23 -3.14
N ARG A 46 1.54 4.43 -2.82
CA ARG A 46 2.31 5.45 -2.07
C ARG A 46 2.50 5.07 -0.61
N GLU A 47 1.52 4.37 -0.05
CA GLU A 47 1.63 3.68 1.24
C GLU A 47 2.78 2.66 1.25
N ASP A 48 3.07 2.00 0.12
CA ASP A 48 4.14 1.01 -0.03
C ASP A 48 5.49 1.60 -0.51
N ALA A 49 5.49 2.63 -1.35
CA ALA A 49 6.71 3.22 -1.90
C ALA A 49 7.53 3.99 -0.85
N SER A 50 6.85 4.61 0.12
CA SER A 50 7.50 5.18 1.33
C SER A 50 8.13 4.09 2.23
N CYS A 51 7.75 2.82 2.05
CA CYS A 51 8.28 1.68 2.80
C CYS A 51 9.59 1.13 2.23
N LEU A 52 9.84 1.26 0.93
CA LEU A 52 10.96 0.55 0.26
C LEU A 52 12.33 1.20 0.51
N SER A 53 12.38 2.47 0.91
CA SER A 53 13.65 3.19 1.16
C SER A 53 14.12 3.18 2.61
N CYS A 54 13.37 2.56 3.53
CA CYS A 54 13.76 2.53 4.93
C CYS A 54 14.92 1.56 5.17
N HIS A 55 16.11 2.13 5.40
CA HIS A 55 17.30 1.38 5.76
C HIS A 55 17.21 0.98 7.24
N PHE A 56 17.04 -0.31 7.52
CA PHE A 56 17.15 -0.86 8.88
C PHE A 56 18.62 -1.09 9.22
N ASN A 57 19.06 -0.60 10.37
CA ASN A 57 20.41 -0.91 10.85
C ASN A 57 20.52 -2.40 11.26
N PRO A 58 21.73 -2.96 11.44
CA PRO A 58 21.91 -4.37 11.79
C PRO A 58 21.17 -4.79 13.07
N MET A 59 21.10 -3.91 14.07
CA MET A 59 20.41 -4.18 15.33
C MET A 59 18.89 -4.23 15.15
N GLU A 60 18.32 -3.33 14.34
CA GLU A 60 16.91 -3.34 13.98
C GLU A 60 16.54 -4.56 13.15
N ARG A 61 17.41 -4.98 12.24
CA ARG A 61 17.23 -6.23 11.50
C ARG A 61 17.20 -7.43 12.44
N GLN A 62 18.09 -7.49 13.42
CA GLN A 62 18.08 -8.56 14.43
C GLN A 62 16.78 -8.54 15.26
N LYS A 63 16.28 -7.37 15.63
CA LYS A 63 15.00 -7.21 16.33
C LYS A 63 13.81 -7.67 15.47
N LEU A 64 13.83 -7.39 14.17
CA LEU A 64 12.81 -7.87 13.22
C LEU A 64 12.84 -9.38 13.06
N LEU A 65 14.04 -9.99 13.01
CA LEU A 65 14.17 -11.45 13.01
C LEU A 65 13.61 -12.06 14.30
N ARG A 66 13.95 -11.50 15.47
CA ARG A 66 13.39 -11.94 16.75
C ARG A 66 11.87 -11.79 16.80
N ALA A 67 11.32 -10.72 16.22
CA ALA A 67 9.87 -10.54 16.11
C ALA A 67 9.23 -11.61 15.21
N LYS A 68 9.90 -12.04 14.15
CA LYS A 68 9.47 -13.17 13.31
C LYS A 68 9.43 -14.47 14.12
N ASP A 69 10.48 -14.75 14.86
CA ASP A 69 10.57 -15.97 15.67
C ASP A 69 9.47 -16.01 16.73
N LEU A 70 9.21 -14.87 17.39
CA LEU A 70 8.07 -14.72 18.33
C LEU A 70 6.71 -14.93 17.66
N LEU A 71 6.52 -14.39 16.45
CA LEU A 71 5.27 -14.56 15.69
C LEU A 71 5.00 -16.04 15.35
N LEU A 72 6.05 -16.80 15.06
CA LEU A 72 5.94 -18.20 14.61
C LEU A 72 6.13 -19.22 15.74
N ALA A 73 6.43 -18.77 16.97
CA ALA A 73 6.61 -19.65 18.13
C ALA A 73 5.31 -20.30 18.59
N ASP A 74 4.17 -19.60 18.44
CA ASP A 74 2.84 -20.13 18.74
C ASP A 74 1.89 -19.79 17.59
N LEU A 75 1.65 -20.79 16.73
CA LEU A 75 0.72 -20.66 15.61
C LEU A 75 -0.74 -20.81 16.03
N THR A 76 -1.04 -21.16 17.30
CA THR A 76 -2.42 -21.29 17.78
C THR A 76 -3.06 -19.95 18.12
N GLN A 77 -2.27 -18.98 18.61
CA GLN A 77 -2.70 -17.61 18.88
C GLN A 77 -1.74 -16.59 18.27
N ALA A 78 -2.20 -15.81 17.29
CA ALA A 78 -1.38 -14.79 16.66
C ALA A 78 -1.08 -13.65 17.66
N PRO A 79 0.19 -13.40 18.04
CA PRO A 79 0.53 -12.21 18.81
C PRO A 79 0.19 -10.95 17.99
N GLY A 80 -0.42 -9.98 18.65
CA GLY A 80 -0.79 -8.72 18.00
C GLY A 80 0.47 -7.96 17.52
N VAL A 81 0.36 -7.19 16.44
CA VAL A 81 1.48 -6.33 15.96
C VAL A 81 2.00 -5.39 17.06
N ALA A 82 1.12 -4.94 17.96
CA ALA A 82 1.49 -4.12 19.12
C ALA A 82 2.34 -4.88 20.14
N GLU A 83 2.08 -6.17 20.33
CA GLU A 83 2.86 -7.03 21.23
C GLU A 83 4.23 -7.33 20.63
N LEU A 84 4.29 -7.67 19.34
CA LEU A 84 5.57 -7.83 18.63
C LEU A 84 6.44 -6.57 18.70
N ALA A 85 5.82 -5.40 18.59
CA ALA A 85 6.50 -4.12 18.76
C ALA A 85 7.08 -3.96 20.17
N ARG A 86 6.29 -4.28 21.21
CA ARG A 86 6.72 -4.25 22.61
C ARG A 86 7.88 -5.20 22.88
N GLU A 87 7.77 -6.46 22.48
CA GLU A 87 8.76 -7.51 22.75
C GLU A 87 10.07 -7.32 21.96
N SER A 88 9.99 -6.81 20.73
CA SER A 88 11.18 -6.55 19.90
C SER A 88 11.84 -5.19 20.19
N GLY A 89 11.17 -4.31 20.94
CA GLY A 89 11.62 -2.94 21.17
C GLY A 89 11.70 -2.13 19.88
N LEU A 90 10.73 -2.32 18.98
CA LEU A 90 10.52 -1.56 17.74
C LEU A 90 9.15 -0.89 17.78
N SER A 91 8.95 0.17 17.00
CA SER A 91 7.61 0.74 16.85
C SER A 91 6.73 -0.15 15.96
N VAL A 92 5.41 -0.09 16.14
CA VAL A 92 4.42 -0.76 15.30
C VAL A 92 4.65 -0.48 13.81
N LEU A 93 5.00 0.77 13.47
CA LEU A 93 5.29 1.16 12.09
C LEU A 93 6.55 0.46 11.56
N LYS A 94 7.61 0.36 12.36
CA LYS A 94 8.84 -0.36 11.99
C LYS A 94 8.62 -1.86 11.84
N ILE A 95 7.77 -2.46 12.67
CA ILE A 95 7.36 -3.87 12.51
C ILE A 95 6.64 -4.07 11.17
N LYS A 96 5.57 -3.31 10.92
CA LYS A 96 4.79 -3.44 9.66
C LYS A 96 5.67 -3.27 8.42
N ARG A 97 6.52 -2.24 8.41
CA ARG A 97 7.45 -1.98 7.31
C ARG A 97 8.53 -3.04 7.19
N GLY A 98 9.15 -3.41 8.31
CA GLY A 98 10.23 -4.39 8.35
C GLY A 98 9.80 -5.76 7.87
N PHE A 99 8.56 -6.18 8.15
CA PHE A 99 8.02 -7.42 7.62
C PHE A 99 7.84 -7.39 6.09
N ARG A 100 7.31 -6.28 5.55
CA ARG A 100 7.22 -6.11 4.08
C ARG A 100 8.59 -6.11 3.42
N VAL A 101 9.58 -5.42 4.00
CA VAL A 101 10.91 -5.28 3.39
C VAL A 101 11.77 -6.54 3.54
N LEU A 102 11.77 -7.19 4.70
CA LEU A 102 12.65 -8.33 4.97
C LEU A 102 12.03 -9.68 4.58
N PHE A 103 10.71 -9.81 4.63
CA PHE A 103 10.02 -11.09 4.42
C PHE A 103 9.05 -11.07 3.25
N ASN A 104 8.97 -9.94 2.53
CA ASN A 104 8.05 -9.74 1.41
C ASN A 104 6.59 -10.10 1.77
N ASN A 105 6.20 -9.89 3.02
CA ASN A 105 4.90 -10.27 3.52
C ASN A 105 4.45 -9.32 4.65
N SER A 106 3.15 -9.23 4.89
CA SER A 106 2.64 -8.57 6.11
C SER A 106 2.84 -9.50 7.32
N VAL A 107 2.80 -8.94 8.54
CA VAL A 107 2.85 -9.75 9.77
C VAL A 107 1.77 -10.84 9.76
N TYR A 108 0.53 -10.47 9.45
CA TYR A 108 -0.58 -11.41 9.37
C TYR A 108 -0.46 -12.39 8.20
N GLY A 109 -0.04 -11.90 7.03
CA GLY A 109 0.14 -12.76 5.85
C GLY A 109 1.25 -13.78 6.03
N LEU A 110 2.32 -13.47 6.77
CA LEU A 110 3.37 -14.42 7.11
C LEU A 110 2.84 -15.49 8.07
N PHE A 111 2.11 -15.08 9.10
CA PHE A 111 1.48 -16.00 10.05
C PHE A 111 0.52 -16.98 9.37
N GLN A 112 -0.34 -16.47 8.47
CA GLN A 112 -1.28 -17.32 7.75
C GLN A 112 -0.60 -18.26 6.76
N ALA A 113 0.48 -17.82 6.11
CA ALA A 113 1.25 -18.68 5.23
C ALA A 113 1.85 -19.87 5.99
N GLU A 114 2.40 -19.64 7.18
CA GLU A 114 2.99 -20.72 7.99
C GLU A 114 1.93 -21.70 8.49
N ARG A 115 0.78 -21.18 8.94
CA ARG A 115 -0.37 -22.01 9.38
C ARG A 115 -0.95 -22.93 8.32
N MET A 116 -0.75 -22.61 7.03
CA MET A 116 -1.20 -23.46 5.93
C MET A 116 -0.18 -24.53 5.53
N GLN A 117 1.06 -24.43 6.00
CA GLN A 117 2.14 -25.37 5.68
C GLN A 117 2.32 -26.49 6.71
N GLU A 118 1.82 -26.30 7.94
CA GLU A 118 1.68 -27.35 8.97
C GLU A 118 0.46 -28.26 8.71
#